data_AF-A0A6G6W979-F1
#
_entry.id   AF-A0A6G6W979-F1
#
_cell.length_a   1.000
_cell.length_b   1.000
_cell.length_c   1.000
_cell.angle_alpha   90.00
_cell.angle_beta   90.00
_cell.angle_gamma   90.00
#
_symmetry.space_group_name_H-M   'P 1'
#
loop_
_entity.id
_entity.type
_entity.pdbx_description
1 polymer ?
#
loop_
_entity_poly.entity_id
_entity_poly.type
_entity_poly.pdbx_seq_one_letter_code
_entity_poly.pdbx_strand_id
1 'polypeptide(L)'
;MLKIPALVLAATLVLGGGAASAVVQHGGPGDDTLNGTKRADTLRGQNGDDRLQGFGGDDLLLGGDGDDVLKGGPGLDDMGGGAGDDFLVGAFDEDDDRLYGGPGDDIVSGYRSDQLTGGSGDDRMVIIDPQPGAFVLCGSGEDTVVAEGRPPAGTIAQDCEHLRVG
;
A
#
# COMPACT_ATOMS: atom_id res chain seq x y z
N MET A 1 -0.89 42.17 -30.42
CA MET A 1 -0.78 42.53 -28.98
C MET A 1 -2.02 41.96 -28.32
N LEU A 2 -2.02 41.04 -27.36
CA LEU A 2 -1.02 40.43 -26.49
C LEU A 2 -1.59 39.03 -26.14
N LYS A 3 -0.88 37.94 -26.43
CA LYS A 3 -1.24 36.61 -25.93
C LYS A 3 -0.80 36.56 -24.47
N ILE A 4 -1.74 36.43 -23.54
CA ILE A 4 -1.42 36.15 -22.14
C ILE A 4 -1.30 34.62 -22.05
N PRO A 5 -0.12 34.03 -21.79
CA PRO A 5 -0.05 32.60 -21.53
C PRO A 5 -0.64 32.38 -20.14
N ALA A 6 -1.59 31.45 -20.03
CA ALA A 6 -2.00 30.92 -18.74
C ALA A 6 -0.78 30.22 -18.14
N LEU A 7 -0.19 30.85 -17.13
CA LEU A 7 0.82 30.25 -16.29
C LEU A 7 0.11 29.17 -15.49
N VAL A 8 0.19 27.92 -15.95
CA VAL A 8 -0.18 26.76 -15.15
C VAL A 8 0.86 26.67 -14.06
N LEU A 9 0.51 27.20 -12.89
CA LEU A 9 1.27 27.00 -11.67
C LEU A 9 0.94 25.59 -11.20
N ALA A 10 1.67 24.59 -11.71
CA ALA A 10 1.79 23.32 -11.01
C ALA A 10 2.55 23.63 -9.73
N ALA A 11 1.80 23.95 -8.67
CA ALA A 11 2.35 24.00 -7.33
C ALA A 11 2.58 22.55 -6.94
N THR A 12 3.81 22.06 -7.08
CA THR A 12 4.24 20.88 -6.34
C THR A 12 4.17 21.26 -4.86
N LEU A 13 3.04 20.96 -4.23
CA LEU A 13 2.82 21.22 -2.82
C LEU A 13 3.53 20.11 -2.05
N VAL A 14 4.83 20.30 -1.80
CA VAL A 14 5.54 19.48 -0.81
C VAL A 14 5.04 19.91 0.57
N LEU A 15 4.03 19.23 1.10
CA LEU A 15 3.63 19.31 2.50
C LEU A 15 4.71 18.62 3.36
N GLY A 16 5.88 19.25 3.46
CA GLY A 16 6.91 18.82 4.40
C GLY A 16 6.36 18.90 5.83
N GLY A 17 6.14 17.73 6.44
CA GLY A 17 5.62 17.56 7.78
C GLY A 17 6.43 18.33 8.83
N GLY A 18 5.89 19.47 9.24
CA GLY A 18 6.27 20.12 10.49
C GLY A 18 5.64 19.36 11.65
N ALA A 19 6.44 18.61 12.40
CA ALA A 19 6.04 17.80 13.54
C ALA A 19 5.07 18.53 14.50
N ALA A 20 3.82 18.05 14.63
CA ALA A 20 3.05 18.12 15.87
C ALA A 20 1.76 17.26 15.89
N SER A 21 1.11 17.02 14.75
CA SER A 21 -0.22 16.41 14.67
C SER A 21 -0.36 15.49 13.48
N ALA A 22 -1.33 14.57 13.57
CA ALA A 22 -1.79 13.78 12.45
C ALA A 22 -2.16 14.67 11.26
N VAL A 23 -1.88 14.21 10.04
CA VAL A 23 -2.14 14.89 8.79
C VAL A 23 -3.17 14.14 7.96
N VAL A 24 -3.98 14.90 7.24
CA VAL A 24 -4.86 14.39 6.18
C VAL A 24 -4.42 15.05 4.89
N GLN A 25 -3.91 14.26 3.95
CA GLN A 25 -3.35 14.75 2.69
C GLN A 25 -4.06 14.12 1.49
N HIS A 26 -4.12 14.91 0.43
CA HIS A 26 -4.74 14.60 -0.84
C HIS A 26 -3.78 15.06 -1.94
N GLY A 27 -3.28 14.14 -2.77
CA GLY A 27 -2.41 14.46 -3.91
C GLY A 27 -3.19 15.24 -4.97
N GLY A 28 -4.23 14.61 -5.49
CA GLY A 28 -5.09 15.21 -6.52
C GLY A 28 -4.78 14.58 -7.88
N PRO A 29 -4.88 15.33 -8.98
CA PRO A 29 -4.56 14.79 -10.30
C PRO A 29 -3.06 14.85 -10.60
N GLY A 30 -2.53 13.74 -11.11
CA GLY A 30 -1.15 13.55 -11.52
C GLY A 30 -0.28 12.96 -10.41
N ASP A 31 0.94 12.57 -10.77
CA ASP A 31 1.86 11.85 -9.88
C ASP A 31 2.32 12.73 -8.70
N ASP A 32 1.95 12.33 -7.48
CA ASP A 32 2.21 13.03 -6.24
C ASP A 32 3.16 12.27 -5.30
N THR A 33 3.66 12.98 -4.29
CA THR A 33 4.44 12.38 -3.20
C THR A 33 3.95 12.90 -1.87
N LEU A 34 3.34 12.00 -1.09
CA LEU A 34 2.71 12.28 0.19
C LEU A 34 3.50 11.62 1.31
N ASN A 35 3.85 12.42 2.31
CA ASN A 35 4.62 11.98 3.47
C ASN A 35 3.86 12.29 4.74
N GLY A 36 3.55 11.25 5.52
CA GLY A 36 2.98 11.34 6.85
C GLY A 36 3.99 11.79 7.91
N THR A 37 3.77 11.33 9.12
CA THR A 37 4.39 11.77 10.37
C THR A 37 4.61 10.58 11.29
N LYS A 38 4.68 10.79 12.61
CA LYS A 38 4.82 9.69 13.59
C LYS A 38 3.51 9.44 14.33
N ARG A 39 2.39 9.74 13.68
CA ARG A 39 1.04 9.72 14.24
C ARG A 39 0.13 9.15 13.16
N ALA A 40 -1.05 8.69 13.59
CA ALA A 40 -2.09 8.19 12.71
C ALA A 40 -2.53 9.22 11.65
N ASP A 41 -2.06 9.04 10.43
CA ASP A 41 -2.26 9.92 9.29
C ASP A 41 -3.26 9.34 8.29
N THR A 42 -3.73 10.17 7.37
CA THR A 42 -4.53 9.73 6.22
C THR A 42 -3.94 10.33 4.95
N LEU A 43 -3.42 9.49 4.06
CA LEU A 43 -2.81 9.89 2.81
C LEU A 43 -3.63 9.32 1.65
N ARG A 44 -3.99 10.18 0.69
CA ARG A 44 -4.79 9.81 -0.48
C ARG A 44 -4.14 10.34 -1.76
N GLY A 45 -3.61 9.47 -2.60
CA GLY A 45 -2.98 9.83 -3.87
C GLY A 45 -3.98 10.46 -4.84
N GLN A 46 -5.03 9.70 -5.16
CA GLN A 46 -6.11 9.97 -6.12
C GLN A 46 -5.80 9.49 -7.53
N ASN A 47 -5.38 10.34 -8.46
CA ASN A 47 -5.15 9.89 -9.84
C ASN A 47 -3.69 10.15 -10.18
N GLY A 48 -3.02 9.20 -10.82
CA GLY A 48 -1.61 9.30 -11.19
C GLY A 48 -0.76 8.31 -10.42
N ASP A 49 0.52 8.23 -10.75
CA ASP A 49 1.42 7.24 -10.15
C ASP A 49 2.04 7.82 -8.86
N ASP A 50 1.41 7.56 -7.73
CA ASP A 50 1.68 8.24 -6.47
C ASP A 50 2.71 7.53 -5.58
N ARG A 51 3.34 8.30 -4.68
CA ARG A 51 4.23 7.79 -3.64
C ARG A 51 3.75 8.19 -2.26
N LEU A 52 3.27 7.23 -1.49
CA LEU A 52 2.73 7.43 -0.15
C LEU A 52 3.63 6.77 0.91
N GLN A 53 4.03 7.55 1.91
CA GLN A 53 4.83 7.07 3.04
C GLN A 53 4.19 7.52 4.36
N GLY A 54 3.64 6.59 5.15
CA GLY A 54 3.01 6.88 6.44
C GLY A 54 4.01 7.29 7.52
N PHE A 55 5.14 6.58 7.55
CA PHE A 55 6.24 6.62 8.51
C PHE A 55 5.93 5.92 9.82
N GLY A 56 4.96 6.34 10.61
CA GLY A 56 4.52 5.48 11.69
C GLY A 56 3.45 6.10 12.56
N GLY A 57 2.92 5.31 13.49
CA GLY A 57 1.54 5.49 13.93
C GLY A 57 0.60 4.73 13.01
N ASP A 58 -0.67 4.67 13.39
CA ASP A 58 -1.67 3.84 12.70
C ASP A 58 -2.24 4.60 11.49
N ASP A 59 -1.71 4.36 10.30
CA ASP A 59 -1.96 5.17 9.13
C ASP A 59 -3.02 4.56 8.19
N LEU A 60 -3.74 5.43 7.47
CA LEU A 60 -4.57 5.06 6.31
C LEU A 60 -3.91 5.56 5.03
N LEU A 61 -3.42 4.65 4.19
CA LEU A 61 -2.81 4.97 2.90
C LEU A 61 -3.68 4.45 1.77
N LEU A 62 -4.08 5.34 0.85
CA LEU A 62 -4.88 5.00 -0.32
C LEU A 62 -4.21 5.59 -1.56
N GLY A 63 -3.75 4.73 -2.47
CA GLY A 63 -3.13 5.12 -3.74
C GLY A 63 -4.15 5.80 -4.65
N GLY A 64 -5.03 5.02 -5.28
CA GLY A 64 -6.11 5.53 -6.11
C GLY A 64 -6.12 4.89 -7.49
N ASP A 65 -6.18 5.69 -8.55
CA ASP A 65 -5.99 5.23 -9.92
C ASP A 65 -4.53 5.53 -10.31
N GLY A 66 -3.79 4.56 -10.85
CA GLY A 66 -2.39 4.72 -11.25
C GLY A 66 -1.51 3.62 -10.66
N ASP A 67 -0.25 3.57 -11.05
CA ASP A 67 0.70 2.59 -10.51
C ASP A 67 1.39 3.18 -9.27
N ASP A 68 0.85 2.86 -8.09
CA ASP A 68 1.22 3.52 -6.84
C ASP A 68 2.29 2.77 -6.03
N VAL A 69 3.04 3.53 -5.21
CA VAL A 69 4.00 2.98 -4.24
C VAL A 69 3.61 3.42 -2.84
N LEU A 70 3.14 2.48 -2.03
CA LEU A 70 2.68 2.71 -0.67
C LEU A 70 3.62 2.02 0.34
N LYS A 71 3.99 2.78 1.37
CA LYS A 71 4.73 2.25 2.52
C LYS A 71 4.17 2.76 3.82
N GLY A 72 3.62 1.86 4.63
CA GLY A 72 3.04 2.16 5.94
C GLY A 72 4.09 2.70 6.91
N GLY A 73 4.98 1.82 7.37
CA GLY A 73 5.93 2.15 8.44
C GLY A 73 5.41 1.59 9.76
N PRO A 74 6.06 1.85 10.91
CA PRO A 74 5.63 1.15 12.12
C PRO A 74 4.30 1.65 12.69
N GLY A 75 3.43 0.73 13.06
CA GLY A 75 2.08 1.01 13.54
C GLY A 75 1.09 0.04 12.92
N LEU A 76 -0.19 0.12 13.30
CA LEU A 76 -1.23 -0.65 12.65
C LEU A 76 -1.76 0.12 11.44
N ASP A 77 -1.37 -0.29 10.25
CA ASP A 77 -1.70 0.40 9.01
C ASP A 77 -2.82 -0.29 8.23
N ASP A 78 -3.71 0.52 7.63
CA ASP A 78 -4.66 0.08 6.61
C ASP A 78 -4.23 0.70 5.25
N MET A 79 -3.85 -0.16 4.30
CA MET A 79 -3.27 0.24 3.01
C MET A 79 -4.09 -0.32 1.84
N GLY A 80 -4.39 0.53 0.87
CA GLY A 80 -5.06 0.16 -0.38
C GLY A 80 -4.36 0.77 -1.59
N GLY A 81 -3.89 -0.05 -2.53
CA GLY A 81 -3.29 0.40 -3.80
C GLY A 81 -4.33 1.12 -4.63
N GLY A 82 -5.35 0.39 -5.05
CA GLY A 82 -6.43 0.93 -5.87
C GLY A 82 -6.41 0.27 -7.23
N ALA A 83 -6.60 1.03 -8.30
CA ALA A 83 -6.57 0.51 -9.66
C ALA A 83 -5.23 0.85 -10.32
N GLY A 84 -4.54 -0.15 -10.87
CA GLY A 84 -3.20 -0.01 -11.43
C GLY A 84 -2.29 -1.07 -10.86
N ASP A 85 -1.05 -1.14 -11.34
CA ASP A 85 -0.09 -2.15 -10.88
C ASP A 85 0.68 -1.59 -9.68
N ASP A 86 0.24 -1.93 -8.47
CA ASP A 86 0.68 -1.27 -7.24
C ASP A 86 1.80 -2.01 -6.49
N PHE A 87 2.57 -1.26 -5.70
CA PHE A 87 3.57 -1.80 -4.79
C PHE A 87 3.30 -1.38 -3.34
N LEU A 88 2.87 -2.33 -2.51
CA LEU A 88 2.54 -2.12 -1.10
C LEU A 88 3.51 -2.84 -0.18
N VAL A 89 4.06 -2.12 0.80
CA VAL A 89 4.91 -2.69 1.86
C VAL A 89 4.50 -2.16 3.23
N GLY A 90 4.14 -3.06 4.13
CA GLY A 90 3.92 -2.76 5.56
C GLY A 90 5.24 -2.51 6.29
N ALA A 91 5.30 -2.85 7.57
CA ALA A 91 6.54 -2.75 8.35
C ALA A 91 7.07 -4.09 8.86
N PHE A 92 8.29 -4.06 9.39
CA PHE A 92 8.93 -5.20 10.06
C PHE A 92 8.83 -5.00 11.58
N ASP A 93 7.61 -5.08 12.13
CA ASP A 93 7.36 -4.95 13.57
C ASP A 93 6.38 -6.01 14.09
N GLU A 94 5.58 -5.67 15.10
CA GLU A 94 4.67 -6.59 15.79
C GLU A 94 3.19 -6.20 15.61
N ASP A 95 2.92 -5.12 14.87
CA ASP A 95 1.57 -4.66 14.60
C ASP A 95 1.01 -5.42 13.37
N ASP A 96 -0.32 -5.58 13.33
CA ASP A 96 -0.99 -6.41 12.33
C ASP A 96 -1.63 -5.51 11.25
N ASP A 97 -0.93 -5.37 10.13
CA ASP A 97 -1.37 -4.50 9.03
C ASP A 97 -2.46 -5.15 8.15
N ARG A 98 -3.20 -4.31 7.42
CA ARG A 98 -4.08 -4.74 6.32
C ARG A 98 -3.63 -4.11 5.02
N LEU A 99 -3.23 -4.94 4.07
CA LEU A 99 -2.76 -4.50 2.77
C LEU A 99 -3.66 -5.07 1.69
N TYR A 100 -4.22 -4.22 0.86
CA TYR A 100 -5.04 -4.58 -0.29
C TYR A 100 -4.45 -3.99 -1.56
N GLY A 101 -4.07 -4.84 -2.52
CA GLY A 101 -3.59 -4.41 -3.85
C GLY A 101 -4.71 -3.68 -4.60
N GLY A 102 -5.73 -4.44 -5.01
CA GLY A 102 -6.88 -3.91 -5.74
C GLY A 102 -6.98 -4.53 -7.12
N PRO A 103 -7.54 -3.81 -8.10
CA PRO A 103 -7.42 -4.22 -9.50
C PRO A 103 -6.08 -3.85 -10.15
N GLY A 104 -5.38 -4.83 -10.72
CA GLY A 104 -4.08 -4.67 -11.35
C GLY A 104 -3.18 -5.84 -11.01
N ASP A 105 -1.97 -5.88 -11.57
CA ASP A 105 -0.98 -6.90 -11.23
C ASP A 105 -0.10 -6.38 -10.06
N ASP A 106 -0.50 -6.69 -8.82
CA ASP A 106 0.06 -6.04 -7.64
C ASP A 106 1.23 -6.80 -7.00
N ILE A 107 2.07 -6.06 -6.27
CA ILE A 107 3.04 -6.63 -5.34
C ILE A 107 2.72 -6.18 -3.92
N VAL A 108 2.30 -7.12 -3.08
CA VAL A 108 1.92 -6.86 -1.69
C VAL A 108 2.85 -7.60 -0.74
N SER A 109 3.53 -6.88 0.15
CA SER A 109 4.48 -7.46 1.10
C SER A 109 4.15 -7.09 2.54
N GLY A 110 3.96 -8.10 3.39
CA GLY A 110 3.75 -7.94 4.83
C GLY A 110 4.68 -8.83 5.66
N TYR A 111 4.58 -8.70 6.97
CA TYR A 111 5.36 -9.39 7.98
C TYR A 111 4.45 -10.02 9.03
N ARG A 112 4.87 -11.15 9.60
CA ARG A 112 4.20 -11.84 10.71
C ARG A 112 2.72 -12.07 10.51
N SER A 113 1.87 -11.27 11.14
CA SER A 113 0.44 -11.52 11.28
C SER A 113 -0.40 -10.64 10.36
N ASP A 114 0.25 -9.93 9.43
CA ASP A 114 -0.41 -9.09 8.44
C ASP A 114 -1.43 -9.87 7.59
N GLN A 115 -2.43 -9.12 7.16
CA GLN A 115 -3.46 -9.58 6.25
C GLN A 115 -3.23 -8.97 4.87
N LEU A 116 -2.92 -9.81 3.90
CA LEU A 116 -2.68 -9.41 2.52
C LEU A 116 -3.87 -9.82 1.67
N THR A 117 -4.33 -8.94 0.80
CA THR A 117 -5.29 -9.26 -0.25
C THR A 117 -4.74 -8.75 -1.56
N GLY A 118 -4.62 -9.62 -2.57
CA GLY A 118 -4.21 -9.25 -3.93
C GLY A 118 -5.34 -8.46 -4.60
N GLY A 119 -6.36 -9.16 -5.07
CA GLY A 119 -7.55 -8.55 -5.63
C GLY A 119 -7.88 -9.15 -6.98
N SER A 120 -7.78 -8.36 -8.04
CA SER A 120 -7.99 -8.88 -9.39
C SER A 120 -6.81 -8.56 -10.29
N GLY A 121 -6.25 -9.56 -10.95
CA GLY A 121 -5.02 -9.45 -11.71
C GLY A 121 -4.10 -10.60 -11.32
N ASP A 122 -2.88 -10.62 -11.85
CA ASP A 122 -1.91 -11.66 -11.53
C ASP A 122 -0.97 -11.17 -10.42
N ASP A 123 -1.35 -11.40 -9.16
CA ASP A 123 -0.71 -10.77 -8.01
C ASP A 123 0.51 -11.54 -7.50
N ARG A 124 1.45 -10.81 -6.89
CA ARG A 124 2.55 -11.37 -6.11
C ARG A 124 2.45 -10.93 -4.66
N MET A 125 2.03 -11.85 -3.79
CA MET A 125 1.97 -11.63 -2.35
C MET A 125 3.17 -12.27 -1.64
N VAL A 126 3.80 -11.53 -0.74
CA VAL A 126 4.93 -11.99 0.07
C VAL A 126 4.62 -11.78 1.54
N ILE A 127 4.60 -12.86 2.33
CA ILE A 127 4.46 -12.79 3.79
C ILE A 127 5.71 -13.34 4.45
N ILE A 128 6.38 -12.51 5.24
CA ILE A 128 7.67 -12.84 5.86
C ILE A 128 7.43 -13.21 7.33
N ASP A 129 8.04 -14.31 7.78
CA ASP A 129 7.92 -14.89 9.13
C ASP A 129 6.46 -15.05 9.61
N PRO A 130 5.56 -15.66 8.82
CA PRO A 130 4.14 -15.69 9.13
C PRO A 130 3.86 -16.29 10.52
N GLN A 131 3.05 -15.59 11.33
CA GLN A 131 2.63 -16.00 12.67
C GLN A 131 1.14 -16.35 12.72
N PRO A 132 0.63 -17.00 13.79
CA PRO A 132 -0.80 -17.23 13.94
C PRO A 132 -1.57 -15.89 13.90
N GLY A 133 -2.38 -15.69 12.86
CA GLY A 133 -3.03 -14.42 12.56
C GLY A 133 -2.83 -14.01 11.11
N ALA A 134 -1.69 -14.38 10.53
CA ALA A 134 -1.35 -14.11 9.13
C ALA A 134 -2.39 -14.70 8.17
N PHE A 135 -2.76 -13.92 7.16
CA PHE A 135 -3.72 -14.35 6.18
C PHE A 135 -3.48 -13.70 4.82
N VAL A 136 -3.64 -14.49 3.76
CA VAL A 136 -3.49 -14.05 2.37
C VAL A 136 -4.75 -14.44 1.60
N LEU A 137 -5.39 -13.45 0.98
CA LEU A 137 -6.47 -13.63 0.02
C LEU A 137 -5.94 -13.30 -1.36
N CYS A 138 -5.89 -14.28 -2.23
CA CYS A 138 -5.37 -14.07 -3.58
C CYS A 138 -6.35 -13.25 -4.44
N GLY A 139 -7.55 -13.79 -4.65
CA GLY A 139 -8.59 -13.11 -5.41
C GLY A 139 -8.79 -13.77 -6.77
N SER A 140 -8.89 -13.00 -7.83
CA SER A 140 -9.06 -13.54 -9.19
C SER A 140 -7.82 -13.29 -10.04
N GLY A 141 -7.35 -14.31 -10.75
CA GLY A 141 -6.16 -14.24 -11.59
C GLY A 141 -5.14 -15.28 -11.17
N GLU A 142 -3.97 -15.23 -11.82
CA GLU A 142 -2.92 -16.22 -11.69
C GLU A 142 -1.91 -15.83 -10.61
N ASP A 143 -2.36 -15.88 -9.36
CA ASP A 143 -1.61 -15.33 -8.22
C ASP A 143 -0.46 -16.20 -7.73
N THR A 144 0.61 -15.54 -7.28
CA THR A 144 1.76 -16.15 -6.62
C THR A 144 1.88 -15.69 -5.17
N VAL A 145 1.86 -16.63 -4.23
CA VAL A 145 2.12 -16.35 -2.80
C VAL A 145 3.47 -16.93 -2.39
N VAL A 146 4.33 -16.11 -1.79
CA VAL A 146 5.60 -16.50 -1.19
C VAL A 146 5.52 -16.32 0.32
N ALA A 147 5.74 -17.40 1.07
CA ALA A 147 5.79 -17.36 2.53
C ALA A 147 7.22 -17.64 3.00
N GLU A 148 7.94 -16.62 3.47
CA GLU A 148 9.33 -16.78 3.91
C GLU A 148 9.38 -17.08 5.41
N GLY A 149 9.55 -18.34 5.80
CA GLY A 149 9.66 -18.71 7.21
C GLY A 149 9.05 -20.07 7.51
N ARG A 150 8.80 -20.36 8.80
CA ARG A 150 8.02 -21.54 9.17
C ARG A 150 6.56 -21.12 9.37
N PRO A 151 5.67 -21.34 8.39
CA PRO A 151 4.28 -20.96 8.55
C PRO A 151 3.62 -21.69 9.74
N PRO A 152 2.65 -21.05 10.40
CA PRO A 152 1.89 -21.65 11.47
C PRO A 152 1.10 -22.86 10.95
N ALA A 153 0.64 -23.72 11.86
CA ALA A 153 -0.23 -24.81 11.48
C ALA A 153 -1.56 -24.26 10.94
N GLY A 154 -1.87 -24.49 9.67
CA GLY A 154 -3.08 -24.01 9.02
C GLY A 154 -2.85 -23.61 7.57
N THR A 155 -3.93 -23.21 6.90
CA THR A 155 -3.88 -22.59 5.59
C THR A 155 -3.75 -21.09 5.77
N ILE A 156 -2.63 -20.51 5.32
CA ILE A 156 -2.40 -19.06 5.37
C ILE A 156 -2.83 -18.33 4.09
N ALA A 157 -3.16 -19.05 3.02
CA ALA A 157 -3.54 -18.48 1.72
C ALA A 157 -4.82 -19.13 1.18
N GLN A 158 -5.78 -18.33 0.75
CA GLN A 158 -7.06 -18.78 0.18
C GLN A 158 -7.31 -18.14 -1.18
N ASP A 159 -8.17 -18.80 -1.97
CA ASP A 159 -8.62 -18.36 -3.29
C ASP A 159 -7.46 -18.11 -4.29
N CYS A 160 -6.38 -18.89 -4.21
CA CYS A 160 -5.25 -18.79 -5.13
C CYS A 160 -5.35 -19.89 -6.20
N GLU A 161 -5.46 -19.52 -7.48
CA GLU A 161 -5.48 -20.49 -8.58
C GLU A 161 -4.11 -21.22 -8.71
N HIS A 162 -2.99 -20.58 -8.34
CA HIS A 162 -1.64 -21.16 -8.42
C HIS A 162 -0.74 -20.90 -7.19
N LEU A 163 -1.10 -21.48 -6.05
CA LEU A 163 -0.27 -21.41 -4.83
C LEU A 163 1.11 -22.08 -4.99
N ARG A 164 2.19 -21.30 -5.11
CA ARG A 164 3.58 -21.78 -4.97
C ARG A 164 4.17 -21.42 -3.61
N VAL A 165 3.84 -22.21 -2.59
CA VAL A 165 4.53 -22.11 -1.28
C VAL A 165 5.97 -22.63 -1.46
N GLY A 166 6.95 -21.72 -1.36
CA GLY A 166 8.39 -22.02 -1.35
C GLY A 166 8.92 -22.27 0.05
#